data_AF-A0A2D5QPZ4-F1
#
_entry.id   AF-A0A2D5QPZ4-F1
#
_cell.length_a   1.000
_cell.length_b   1.000
_cell.length_c   1.000
_cell.angle_alpha   90.00
_cell.angle_beta   90.00
_cell.angle_gamma   90.00
#
_symmetry.space_group_name_H-M   'P 1'
#
loop_
_entity.id
_entity.type
_entity.pdbx_description
1 polymer ?
#
loop_
_entity_poly.entity_id
_entity_poly.type
_entity_poly.pdbx_seq_one_letter_code
_entity_poly.pdbx_strand_id
1 'polypeptide(L)'
;MSFPQYYRVLRTLFFIIACLMSACQIEEQELLSWQTDDYGHLKIASYVADVNRPIESRKKGIRIIAKGRHYDDILSLYQHLNKIEQTGEAEAAFFIEELITFIDQTLSKTSPEQQTIAAELSFFLMSLEAPRKALAIRSEIITKLTKWSLGYIRSGREVIIPSQRPGMSKVKEALIKPQDILLAILHVTHPIDQSKTVFDLVKEDLAENIAKTDYVLRVHKIVHDLRNPRVTEQMAVALLAAARKGYPESITEIMVEAMIENGNHTLLKFLIEIGRDRRVEYSTLELAIDKAADRSFDLDLREETLPLFRRILKSPNAYAKMIFRALRWSWEFGTKDDLTETLKSITPDFRAPVSGTDMKKEVENFCVQFVETKKDKVRTTLLELLRELKDQPELWPARLYTLSCINQLYPDDFPKVMKRGGLYKRFYKRDQKSISAWRSDGDVTLGEITDEFMNPMR
;
A
#
# COMPACT_ATOMS: atom_id res chain seq x y z
N MET A 1 -79.00 -22.86 40.85
CA MET A 1 -77.94 -23.00 41.87
C MET A 1 -77.00 -21.81 41.78
N SER A 2 -77.12 -20.87 42.71
CA SER A 2 -76.27 -19.68 42.81
C SER A 2 -74.92 -20.06 43.43
N PHE A 3 -73.82 -19.86 42.70
CA PHE A 3 -72.48 -20.04 43.26
C PHE A 3 -72.28 -19.16 44.49
N PRO A 4 -71.62 -19.67 45.55
CA PRO A 4 -71.39 -18.92 46.79
C PRO A 4 -70.55 -17.66 46.52
N GLN A 5 -70.89 -16.59 47.23
CA GLN A 5 -70.39 -15.22 47.06
C GLN A 5 -68.84 -15.13 47.02
N TYR A 6 -68.16 -16.02 47.75
CA TYR A 6 -66.70 -16.14 47.79
C TYR A 6 -66.07 -16.52 46.43
N TYR A 7 -66.74 -17.33 45.62
CA TYR A 7 -66.21 -17.74 44.30
C TYR A 7 -66.27 -16.61 43.28
N ARG A 8 -67.22 -15.67 43.42
CA ARG A 8 -67.30 -14.48 42.54
C ARG A 8 -66.19 -13.51 42.86
N VAL A 9 -65.97 -13.21 44.14
CA VAL A 9 -64.89 -12.30 44.58
C VAL A 9 -63.52 -12.82 44.16
N LEU A 10 -63.24 -14.13 44.31
CA LEU A 10 -61.96 -14.70 43.90
C LEU A 10 -61.74 -14.63 42.37
N ARG A 11 -62.80 -14.86 41.58
CA ARG A 11 -62.74 -14.76 40.11
C ARG A 11 -62.55 -13.34 39.63
N THR A 12 -63.20 -12.36 40.28
CA THR A 12 -63.01 -10.94 39.99
C THR A 12 -61.62 -10.48 40.41
N LEU A 13 -61.09 -10.97 41.54
CA LEU A 13 -59.71 -10.68 41.96
C LEU A 13 -58.69 -11.28 40.97
N PHE A 14 -58.89 -12.52 40.51
CA PHE A 14 -58.04 -13.15 39.50
C PHE A 14 -58.11 -12.43 38.16
N PHE A 15 -59.29 -11.95 37.75
CA PHE A 15 -59.46 -11.13 36.54
C PHE A 15 -58.82 -9.75 36.69
N ILE A 16 -58.93 -9.11 37.86
CA ILE A 16 -58.31 -7.81 38.12
C ILE A 16 -56.78 -7.94 38.18
N ILE A 17 -56.25 -8.98 38.80
CA ILE A 17 -54.81 -9.26 38.83
C ILE A 17 -54.30 -9.64 37.43
N ALA A 18 -55.04 -10.46 36.67
CA ALA A 18 -54.68 -10.78 35.28
C ALA A 18 -54.77 -9.56 34.34
N CYS A 19 -55.77 -8.69 34.52
CA CYS A 19 -55.93 -7.44 33.77
C CYS A 19 -54.91 -6.37 34.19
N LEU A 20 -54.48 -6.31 35.44
CA LEU A 20 -53.41 -5.40 35.90
C LEU A 20 -52.02 -5.90 35.47
N MET A 21 -51.82 -7.22 35.37
CA MET A 21 -50.58 -7.80 34.83
C MET A 21 -50.49 -7.70 33.30
N SER A 22 -51.60 -7.45 32.60
CA SER A 22 -51.63 -7.16 31.15
C SER A 22 -51.66 -5.65 30.83
N ALA A 23 -51.94 -4.78 31.81
CA ALA A 23 -51.99 -3.32 31.63
C ALA A 23 -50.63 -2.59 31.63
N CYS A 24 -49.50 -3.31 31.57
CA CYS A 24 -48.17 -2.71 31.43
C CYS A 24 -47.30 -3.40 30.36
N GLN A 25 -47.93 -4.07 29.40
CA GLN A 25 -47.28 -4.52 28.17
C GLN A 25 -47.55 -3.49 27.08
N ILE A 26 -46.56 -2.65 26.81
CA ILE A 26 -46.49 -1.92 25.53
C ILE A 26 -46.54 -2.99 24.44
N GLU A 27 -47.65 -3.01 23.69
CA GLU A 27 -47.86 -3.97 22.62
C GLU A 27 -46.84 -3.70 21.50
N GLU A 28 -46.44 -4.76 20.80
CA GLU A 28 -45.47 -4.72 19.70
C GLU A 28 -45.75 -3.64 18.65
N GLN A 29 -47.02 -3.29 18.45
CA GLN A 29 -47.45 -2.24 17.52
C GLN A 29 -47.03 -0.83 17.96
N GLU A 30 -46.89 -0.60 19.27
CA GLU A 30 -46.54 0.71 19.83
C GLU A 30 -45.03 0.99 19.73
N LEU A 31 -44.17 -0.04 19.85
CA LEU A 31 -42.73 0.11 19.56
C LEU A 31 -42.47 0.46 18.08
N LEU A 32 -43.28 -0.11 17.17
CA LEU A 32 -43.18 0.16 15.74
C LEU A 32 -43.72 1.55 15.38
N SER A 33 -44.76 2.05 16.07
CA SER A 33 -45.28 3.40 15.84
C SER A 33 -44.28 4.48 16.28
N TRP A 34 -43.52 4.25 17.35
CA TRP A 34 -42.46 5.18 17.77
C TRP A 34 -41.31 5.29 16.76
N GLN A 35 -41.13 4.33 15.85
CA GLN A 35 -40.11 4.46 14.80
C GLN A 35 -40.35 5.69 13.90
N THR A 36 -41.60 6.12 13.78
CA THR A 36 -42.02 7.25 12.94
C THR A 36 -42.15 8.57 13.68
N ASP A 37 -41.98 8.59 15.01
CA ASP A 37 -42.07 9.79 15.84
C ASP A 37 -40.77 10.61 15.82
N ASP A 38 -40.91 11.93 15.94
CA ASP A 38 -39.79 12.81 16.29
C ASP A 38 -39.26 12.41 17.69
N TYR A 39 -37.96 12.11 17.77
CA TYR A 39 -37.28 11.56 18.96
C TYR A 39 -37.74 10.16 19.40
N GLY A 40 -38.49 9.44 18.56
CA GLY A 40 -38.96 8.09 18.91
C GLY A 40 -37.85 7.07 19.17
N HIS A 41 -36.67 7.26 18.57
CA HIS A 41 -35.47 6.46 18.88
C HIS A 41 -35.05 6.55 20.36
N LEU A 42 -35.18 7.73 20.99
CA LEU A 42 -34.89 7.91 22.41
C LEU A 42 -35.91 7.20 23.32
N LYS A 43 -37.19 7.18 22.91
CA LYS A 43 -38.24 6.43 23.61
C LYS A 43 -37.95 4.93 23.56
N ILE A 44 -37.58 4.43 22.38
CA ILE A 44 -37.21 3.01 22.19
C ILE A 44 -35.94 2.68 22.98
N ALA A 45 -34.94 3.56 23.00
CA ALA A 45 -33.74 3.38 23.81
C ALA A 45 -34.07 3.27 25.30
N SER A 46 -34.87 4.21 25.82
CA SER A 46 -35.33 4.19 27.22
C SER A 46 -36.10 2.89 27.55
N TYR A 47 -36.89 2.39 26.60
CA TYR A 47 -37.59 1.11 26.74
C TYR A 47 -36.64 -0.10 26.79
N VAL A 48 -35.55 -0.09 25.99
CA VAL A 48 -34.51 -1.13 26.02
C VAL A 48 -33.72 -1.09 27.33
N ALA A 49 -33.48 0.10 27.88
CA ALA A 49 -32.77 0.32 29.14
C ALA A 49 -33.55 -0.20 30.37
N ASP A 50 -34.88 -0.25 30.31
CA ASP A 50 -35.72 -0.78 31.38
C ASP A 50 -35.65 -2.33 31.40
N VAL A 51 -34.79 -2.84 32.29
CA VAL A 51 -34.50 -4.28 32.43
C VAL A 51 -35.71 -5.12 32.85
N ASN A 52 -36.77 -4.48 33.37
CA ASN A 52 -38.01 -5.16 33.76
C ASN A 52 -38.95 -5.43 32.59
N ARG A 53 -38.64 -4.90 31.39
CA ARG A 53 -39.45 -5.12 30.20
C ARG A 53 -39.25 -6.53 29.63
N PRO A 54 -40.27 -7.08 28.94
CA PRO A 54 -40.15 -8.40 28.30
C PRO A 54 -38.95 -8.48 27.36
N ILE A 55 -38.15 -9.54 27.50
CA ILE A 55 -36.92 -9.76 26.71
C ILE A 55 -37.18 -9.63 25.21
N GLU A 56 -38.23 -10.26 24.69
CA GLU A 56 -38.56 -10.23 23.26
C GLU A 56 -38.90 -8.82 22.76
N SER A 57 -39.53 -7.99 23.59
CA SER A 57 -39.79 -6.58 23.25
C SER A 57 -38.48 -5.76 23.27
N ARG A 58 -37.58 -6.02 24.22
CA ARG A 58 -36.25 -5.39 24.26
C ARG A 58 -35.43 -5.77 23.03
N LYS A 59 -35.39 -7.05 22.63
CA LYS A 59 -34.74 -7.51 21.38
C LYS A 59 -35.27 -6.77 20.15
N LYS A 60 -36.58 -6.57 20.05
CA LYS A 60 -37.19 -5.77 18.95
C LYS A 60 -36.71 -4.32 18.99
N GLY A 61 -36.71 -3.69 20.16
CA GLY A 61 -36.17 -2.34 20.34
C GLY A 61 -34.72 -2.21 19.88
N ILE A 62 -33.85 -3.14 20.29
CA ILE A 62 -32.45 -3.21 19.87
C ILE A 62 -32.33 -3.24 18.34
N ARG A 63 -33.13 -4.09 17.67
CA ARG A 63 -33.14 -4.20 16.21
C ARG A 63 -33.61 -2.92 15.52
N ILE A 64 -34.57 -2.20 16.09
CA ILE A 64 -35.06 -0.93 15.54
C ILE A 64 -33.96 0.14 15.61
N ILE A 65 -33.29 0.27 16.76
CA ILE A 65 -32.19 1.22 16.96
C ILE A 65 -31.02 0.89 16.01
N ALA A 66 -30.65 -0.39 15.92
CA ALA A 66 -29.61 -0.88 15.00
C ALA A 66 -29.94 -0.60 13.52
N LYS A 67 -31.17 -0.91 13.08
CA LYS A 67 -31.63 -0.64 11.71
C LYS A 67 -31.69 0.87 11.41
N GLY A 68 -31.99 1.69 12.41
CA GLY A 68 -32.00 3.14 12.32
C GLY A 68 -30.62 3.79 12.25
N ARG A 69 -29.54 3.03 12.47
CA ARG A 69 -28.15 3.53 12.55
C ARG A 69 -27.96 4.58 13.65
N HIS A 70 -28.67 4.42 14.77
CA HIS A 70 -28.62 5.33 15.91
C HIS A 70 -27.45 5.00 16.84
N TYR A 71 -26.21 5.17 16.35
CA TYR A 71 -25.00 4.73 17.06
C TYR A 71 -24.76 5.44 18.40
N ASP A 72 -25.13 6.72 18.51
CA ASP A 72 -25.03 7.49 19.76
C ASP A 72 -25.96 6.95 20.85
N ASP A 73 -27.16 6.50 20.46
CA ASP A 73 -28.11 5.87 21.37
C ASP A 73 -27.60 4.49 21.80
N ILE A 74 -27.03 3.72 20.88
CA ILE A 74 -26.41 2.42 21.18
C ILE A 74 -25.28 2.60 22.21
N LEU A 75 -24.43 3.61 22.03
CA LEU A 75 -23.36 3.93 22.98
C LEU A 75 -23.91 4.29 24.35
N SER A 76 -24.89 5.20 24.38
CA SER A 76 -25.52 5.68 25.61
C SER A 76 -26.19 4.53 26.37
N LEU A 77 -26.88 3.63 25.66
CA LEU A 77 -27.49 2.43 26.23
C LEU A 77 -26.45 1.49 26.81
N TYR A 78 -25.40 1.17 26.05
CA TYR A 78 -24.34 0.29 26.52
C TYR A 78 -23.67 0.85 27.79
N GLN A 79 -23.38 2.15 27.81
CA GLN A 79 -22.80 2.81 29.00
C GLN A 79 -23.75 2.83 30.19
N HIS A 80 -25.04 3.04 29.95
CA HIS A 80 -26.06 3.05 31.00
C HIS A 80 -26.23 1.65 31.60
N LEU A 81 -26.42 0.63 30.76
CA LEU A 81 -26.59 -0.76 31.19
C LEU A 81 -25.40 -1.24 32.03
N ASN A 82 -24.16 -0.91 31.64
CA ASN A 82 -22.96 -1.24 32.43
C ASN A 82 -22.93 -0.61 33.83
N LYS A 83 -23.70 0.45 34.09
CA LYS A 83 -23.72 1.17 35.38
C LYS A 83 -24.84 0.70 36.31
N ILE A 84 -25.71 -0.21 35.86
CA ILE A 84 -26.79 -0.73 36.70
C ILE A 84 -26.21 -1.60 37.82
N GLU A 85 -26.57 -1.28 39.06
CA GLU A 85 -26.11 -2.04 40.23
C GLU A 85 -26.60 -3.50 40.18
N GLN A 86 -25.74 -4.43 40.58
CA GLN A 86 -25.97 -5.88 40.68
C GLN A 86 -26.13 -6.67 39.37
N THR A 87 -26.66 -6.08 38.29
CA THR A 87 -26.91 -6.80 37.01
C THR A 87 -26.28 -6.17 35.77
N GLY A 88 -25.58 -5.04 35.90
CA GLY A 88 -25.15 -4.23 34.75
C GLY A 88 -24.27 -4.94 33.72
N GLU A 89 -23.33 -5.79 34.16
CA GLU A 89 -22.48 -6.56 33.24
C GLU A 89 -23.30 -7.56 32.41
N ALA A 90 -24.26 -8.26 33.03
CA ALA A 90 -25.10 -9.24 32.35
C ALA A 90 -26.05 -8.58 31.34
N GLU A 91 -26.62 -7.43 31.71
CA GLU A 91 -27.51 -6.66 30.84
C GLU A 91 -26.77 -6.04 29.66
N ALA A 92 -25.56 -5.52 29.88
CA ALA A 92 -24.70 -5.05 28.82
C ALA A 92 -24.28 -6.21 27.89
N ALA A 93 -23.95 -7.39 28.43
CA ALA A 93 -23.62 -8.57 27.63
C ALA A 93 -24.80 -9.04 26.77
N PHE A 94 -26.01 -9.08 27.33
CA PHE A 94 -27.25 -9.37 26.59
C PHE A 94 -27.44 -8.38 25.43
N PHE A 95 -27.32 -7.08 25.70
CA PHE A 95 -27.48 -6.04 24.69
C PHE A 95 -26.48 -6.20 23.54
N ILE A 96 -25.21 -6.48 23.85
CA ILE A 96 -24.17 -6.70 22.83
C ILE A 96 -24.42 -7.98 22.04
N GLU A 97 -24.82 -9.08 22.68
CA GLU A 97 -25.09 -10.35 21.99
C GLU A 97 -26.27 -10.21 21.01
N GLU A 98 -27.30 -9.44 21.35
CA GLU A 98 -28.41 -9.16 20.44
C GLU A 98 -28.00 -8.28 19.25
N LEU A 99 -27.09 -7.33 19.45
CA LEU A 99 -26.51 -6.56 18.33
C LEU A 99 -25.66 -7.45 17.41
N ILE A 100 -24.87 -8.37 17.97
CA ILE A 100 -24.09 -9.36 17.21
C ILE A 100 -25.02 -10.30 16.43
N THR A 101 -26.10 -10.77 17.06
CA THR A 101 -27.14 -11.58 16.40
C THR A 101 -27.78 -10.83 15.25
N PHE A 102 -28.09 -9.55 15.43
CA PHE A 102 -28.61 -8.70 14.36
C PHE A 102 -27.60 -8.57 13.20
N ILE A 103 -26.32 -8.38 13.48
CA ILE A 103 -25.25 -8.31 12.47
C ILE A 103 -25.25 -9.58 11.62
N ASP A 104 -25.19 -10.76 12.24
CA ASP A 104 -25.07 -12.03 11.52
C ASP A 104 -26.28 -12.30 10.61
N GLN A 105 -27.48 -12.08 11.15
CA GLN A 105 -28.73 -12.22 10.39
C GLN A 105 -28.84 -11.23 9.24
N THR A 106 -28.25 -10.03 9.38
CA THR A 106 -28.42 -8.94 8.42
C THR A 106 -27.34 -8.94 7.34
N LEU A 107 -26.11 -9.33 7.66
CA LEU A 107 -25.04 -9.58 6.68
C LEU A 107 -25.39 -10.70 5.70
N SER A 108 -26.14 -11.70 6.16
CA SER A 108 -26.54 -12.85 5.34
C SER A 108 -27.67 -12.53 4.35
N LYS A 109 -28.25 -11.33 4.40
CA LYS A 109 -29.33 -10.90 3.50
C LYS A 109 -28.77 -10.44 2.15
N THR A 110 -29.59 -10.47 1.10
CA THR A 110 -29.20 -10.06 -0.25
C THR A 110 -29.24 -8.55 -0.47
N SER A 111 -29.91 -7.79 0.40
CA SER A 111 -30.07 -6.34 0.26
C SER A 111 -28.77 -5.59 0.59
N PRO A 112 -28.19 -4.80 -0.33
CA PRO A 112 -26.99 -3.99 -0.07
C PRO A 112 -27.16 -3.03 1.11
N GLU A 113 -28.34 -2.44 1.25
CA GLU A 113 -28.70 -1.56 2.39
C GLU A 113 -28.49 -2.26 3.72
N GLN A 114 -29.07 -3.45 3.84
CA GLN A 114 -29.05 -4.23 5.08
C GLN A 114 -27.63 -4.68 5.40
N GLN A 115 -26.91 -5.21 4.41
CA GLN A 115 -25.50 -5.59 4.60
C GLN A 115 -24.64 -4.40 5.04
N THR A 116 -24.89 -3.20 4.50
CA THR A 116 -24.17 -1.98 4.87
C THR A 116 -24.44 -1.57 6.31
N ILE A 117 -25.71 -1.56 6.73
CA ILE A 117 -26.08 -1.28 8.12
C ILE A 117 -25.37 -2.24 9.09
N ALA A 118 -25.32 -3.52 8.74
CA ALA A 118 -24.64 -4.52 9.56
C ALA A 118 -23.12 -4.34 9.58
N ALA A 119 -22.51 -3.99 8.44
CA ALA A 119 -21.07 -3.71 8.35
C ALA A 119 -20.67 -2.47 9.18
N GLU A 120 -21.46 -1.41 9.12
CA GLU A 120 -21.23 -0.19 9.92
C GLU A 120 -21.44 -0.41 11.40
N LEU A 121 -22.49 -1.16 11.78
CA LEU A 121 -22.68 -1.54 13.18
C LEU A 121 -21.52 -2.40 13.68
N SER A 122 -21.00 -3.30 12.85
CA SER A 122 -19.82 -4.10 13.19
C SER A 122 -18.59 -3.21 13.44
N PHE A 123 -18.33 -2.26 12.54
CA PHE A 123 -17.25 -1.29 12.70
C PHE A 123 -17.40 -0.48 13.99
N PHE A 124 -18.61 0.00 14.27
CA PHE A 124 -18.92 0.70 15.51
C PHE A 124 -18.64 -0.17 16.74
N LEU A 125 -19.10 -1.43 16.78
CA LEU A 125 -18.83 -2.33 17.91
C LEU A 125 -17.34 -2.64 18.07
N MET A 126 -16.56 -2.70 16.99
CA MET A 126 -15.09 -2.86 17.05
C MET A 126 -14.38 -1.68 17.71
N SER A 127 -15.01 -0.51 17.80
CA SER A 127 -14.46 0.65 18.51
C SER A 127 -14.61 0.58 20.03
N LEU A 128 -15.49 -0.29 20.55
CA LEU A 128 -15.79 -0.45 21.97
C LEU A 128 -15.05 -1.66 22.53
N GLU A 129 -14.37 -1.55 23.68
CA GLU A 129 -13.45 -2.60 24.14
C GLU A 129 -14.11 -3.98 24.35
N ALA A 130 -15.17 -4.07 25.15
CA ALA A 130 -15.82 -5.35 25.43
C ALA A 130 -16.56 -5.90 24.19
N PRO A 131 -17.36 -5.09 23.46
CA PRO A 131 -18.00 -5.53 22.22
C PRO A 131 -17.00 -5.96 21.14
N ARG A 132 -15.86 -5.29 21.03
CA ARG A 132 -14.75 -5.68 20.15
C ARG A 132 -14.30 -7.10 20.45
N LYS A 133 -14.02 -7.43 21.71
CA LYS A 133 -13.58 -8.80 22.10
C LYS A 133 -14.66 -9.83 21.77
N ALA A 134 -15.93 -9.51 22.04
CA ALA A 134 -17.06 -10.39 21.75
C ALA A 134 -17.27 -10.63 20.25
N LEU A 135 -17.13 -9.59 19.42
CA LEU A 135 -17.24 -9.72 17.96
C LEU A 135 -16.03 -10.43 17.35
N ALA A 136 -14.82 -10.14 17.85
CA ALA A 136 -13.58 -10.67 17.32
C ALA A 136 -13.50 -12.20 17.36
N ILE A 137 -14.16 -12.85 18.30
CA ILE A 137 -14.17 -14.31 18.42
C ILE A 137 -15.19 -14.98 17.50
N ARG A 138 -16.09 -14.23 16.85
CA ARG A 138 -17.13 -14.75 15.94
C ARG A 138 -16.58 -14.89 14.51
N SER A 139 -15.82 -15.95 14.28
CA SER A 139 -15.10 -16.20 13.00
C SER A 139 -16.00 -16.13 11.76
N GLU A 140 -17.25 -16.61 11.83
CA GLU A 140 -18.20 -16.55 10.72
C GLU A 140 -18.56 -15.11 10.33
N ILE A 141 -18.86 -14.26 11.31
CA ILE A 141 -19.19 -12.84 11.08
C ILE A 141 -17.98 -12.11 10.50
N ILE A 142 -16.80 -12.31 11.11
CA ILE A 142 -15.55 -11.74 10.63
C ILE A 142 -15.25 -12.16 9.18
N THR A 143 -15.47 -13.43 8.83
CA THR A 143 -15.30 -13.94 7.47
C THR A 143 -16.27 -13.27 6.49
N LYS A 144 -17.56 -13.16 6.86
CA LYS A 144 -18.58 -12.48 6.03
C LYS A 144 -18.23 -11.02 5.80
N LEU A 145 -17.81 -10.29 6.85
CA LEU A 145 -17.41 -8.88 6.78
C LEU A 145 -16.15 -8.68 5.93
N THR A 146 -15.17 -9.58 6.03
CA THR A 146 -13.95 -9.53 5.22
C THR A 146 -14.30 -9.68 3.74
N LYS A 147 -15.08 -10.71 3.38
CA LYS A 147 -15.54 -10.92 1.99
C LYS A 147 -16.38 -9.76 1.47
N TRP A 148 -17.27 -9.22 2.30
CA TRP A 148 -18.06 -8.03 1.97
C TRP A 148 -17.15 -6.84 1.65
N SER A 149 -16.19 -6.54 2.52
CA SER A 149 -15.28 -5.39 2.37
C SER A 149 -14.43 -5.52 1.11
N LEU A 150 -13.81 -6.69 0.89
CA LEU A 150 -13.03 -6.98 -0.32
C LEU A 150 -13.88 -6.86 -1.59
N GLY A 151 -15.12 -7.36 -1.56
CA GLY A 151 -16.07 -7.25 -2.67
C GLY A 151 -16.34 -5.80 -3.11
N TYR A 152 -16.56 -4.89 -2.15
CA TYR A 152 -16.78 -3.48 -2.46
C TYR A 152 -15.49 -2.77 -2.91
N ILE A 153 -14.36 -2.99 -2.23
CA ILE A 153 -13.05 -2.43 -2.62
C ILE A 153 -12.68 -2.83 -4.05
N ARG A 154 -12.99 -4.09 -4.42
CA ARG A 154 -12.80 -4.64 -5.76
C ARG A 154 -13.69 -3.97 -6.79
N SER A 155 -14.96 -3.74 -6.45
CA SER A 155 -15.92 -3.12 -7.37
C SER A 155 -15.63 -1.64 -7.63
N GLY A 156 -14.88 -0.97 -6.75
CA GLY A 156 -14.64 0.47 -6.81
C GLY A 156 -15.90 1.32 -6.59
N ARG A 157 -17.02 0.70 -6.19
CA ARG A 157 -18.28 1.39 -5.94
C ARG A 157 -18.26 1.97 -4.53
N GLU A 158 -18.63 3.24 -4.43
CA GLU A 158 -19.08 3.80 -3.15
C GLU A 158 -20.38 3.11 -2.76
N VAL A 159 -20.51 2.78 -1.48
CA VAL A 159 -21.69 2.10 -0.97
C VAL A 159 -22.83 3.11 -0.94
N ILE A 160 -23.64 3.07 -2.01
CA ILE A 160 -24.78 3.95 -2.22
C ILE A 160 -26.06 3.17 -1.91
N ILE A 161 -26.80 3.62 -0.90
CA ILE A 161 -28.08 3.02 -0.50
C ILE A 161 -29.22 3.84 -1.11
N PRO A 162 -30.02 3.28 -2.04
CA PRO A 162 -31.25 3.94 -2.49
C PRO A 162 -32.23 4.03 -1.32
N SER A 163 -32.74 5.22 -1.03
CA SER A 163 -33.74 5.43 0.02
C SER A 163 -35.08 4.84 -0.43
N GLN A 164 -35.66 3.95 0.38
CA GLN A 164 -36.88 3.20 0.05
C GLN A 164 -38.19 4.02 0.14
N ARG A 165 -38.15 5.36 0.24
CA ARG A 165 -39.39 6.15 0.29
C ARG A 165 -39.79 6.65 -1.10
N PRO A 166 -40.98 6.25 -1.63
CA PRO A 166 -41.50 6.86 -2.85
C PRO A 166 -41.69 8.36 -2.63
N GLY A 167 -41.03 9.18 -3.45
CA GLY A 167 -41.09 10.65 -3.38
C GLY A 167 -39.94 11.34 -2.65
N MET A 168 -38.93 10.63 -2.11
CA MET A 168 -37.72 11.25 -1.54
C MET A 168 -36.45 10.88 -2.31
N SER A 169 -35.90 11.83 -3.06
CA SER A 169 -34.65 11.71 -3.84
C SER A 169 -33.37 11.81 -2.99
N LYS A 170 -33.36 11.29 -1.75
CA LYS A 170 -32.15 11.33 -0.91
C LYS A 170 -31.52 9.96 -0.88
N VAL A 171 -30.57 9.73 -1.78
CA VAL A 171 -29.57 8.68 -1.67
C VAL A 171 -28.96 8.74 -0.26
N LYS A 172 -28.96 7.63 0.49
CA LYS A 172 -28.23 7.53 1.76
C LYS A 172 -26.84 6.99 1.46
N GLU A 173 -25.82 7.79 1.72
CA GLU A 173 -24.44 7.34 1.65
C GLU A 173 -24.12 6.44 2.87
N ALA A 174 -23.23 5.46 2.66
CA ALA A 174 -22.60 4.76 3.77
C ALA A 174 -21.80 5.76 4.61
N LEU A 175 -21.87 5.59 5.94
CA LEU A 175 -21.16 6.43 6.90
C LEU A 175 -19.69 6.03 7.01
N ILE A 176 -19.36 4.76 6.73
CA ILE A 176 -18.01 4.21 6.86
C ILE A 176 -17.60 3.56 5.54
N LYS A 177 -16.35 3.78 5.11
CA LYS A 177 -15.84 3.19 3.88
C LYS A 177 -15.46 1.72 4.10
N PRO A 178 -15.65 0.83 3.10
CA PRO A 178 -15.24 -0.57 3.19
C PRO A 178 -13.76 -0.78 3.57
N GLN A 179 -12.89 0.16 3.17
CA GLN A 179 -11.47 0.16 3.51
C GLN A 179 -11.24 0.26 5.02
N ASP A 180 -11.97 1.15 5.69
CA ASP A 180 -11.87 1.38 7.14
C ASP A 180 -12.39 0.16 7.91
N ILE A 181 -13.43 -0.50 7.37
CA ILE A 181 -13.96 -1.75 7.92
C ILE A 181 -12.94 -2.88 7.81
N LEU A 182 -12.30 -3.06 6.65
CA LEU A 182 -11.25 -4.07 6.48
C LEU A 182 -10.06 -3.80 7.42
N LEU A 183 -9.63 -2.55 7.55
CA LEU A 183 -8.56 -2.16 8.48
C LEU A 183 -8.93 -2.49 9.93
N ALA A 184 -10.14 -2.15 10.36
CA ALA A 184 -10.62 -2.46 11.70
C ALA A 184 -10.66 -3.97 11.97
N ILE A 185 -11.12 -4.78 11.02
CA ILE A 185 -11.12 -6.25 11.15
C ILE A 185 -9.69 -6.76 11.33
N LEU A 186 -8.74 -6.28 10.53
CA LEU A 186 -7.33 -6.68 10.63
C LEU A 186 -6.74 -6.31 11.99
N HIS A 187 -7.02 -5.10 12.50
CA HIS A 187 -6.59 -4.68 13.85
C HIS A 187 -7.14 -5.55 14.96
N VAL A 188 -8.42 -5.89 14.89
CA VAL A 188 -9.12 -6.62 15.96
C VAL A 188 -8.77 -8.10 15.97
N THR A 189 -8.50 -8.69 14.80
CA THR A 189 -8.20 -10.11 14.65
C THR A 189 -6.71 -10.42 14.76
N HIS A 190 -5.83 -9.46 14.46
CA HIS A 190 -4.36 -9.60 14.59
C HIS A 190 -3.92 -10.30 15.89
N PRO A 191 -4.41 -9.91 17.09
CA PRO A 191 -3.93 -10.45 18.36
C PRO A 191 -4.49 -11.84 18.74
N ILE A 192 -5.51 -12.35 18.04
CA ILE A 192 -6.34 -13.49 18.52
C ILE A 192 -6.02 -14.80 17.74
N ASP A 193 -4.91 -14.86 17.01
CA ASP A 193 -4.50 -15.97 16.10
C ASP A 193 -5.51 -16.28 14.95
N GLN A 194 -6.69 -15.69 14.98
CA GLN A 194 -7.65 -15.62 13.86
C GLN A 194 -7.16 -14.71 12.72
N SER A 195 -6.16 -13.89 12.99
CA SER A 195 -5.49 -13.04 12.00
C SER A 195 -4.96 -13.81 10.81
N LYS A 196 -4.48 -15.03 11.05
CA LYS A 196 -4.03 -15.94 10.01
C LYS A 196 -5.17 -16.26 9.06
N THR A 197 -6.35 -16.59 9.58
CA THR A 197 -7.54 -16.89 8.79
C THR A 197 -8.04 -15.67 7.98
N VAL A 198 -8.12 -14.49 8.60
CA VAL A 198 -8.56 -13.27 7.89
C VAL A 198 -7.55 -12.87 6.81
N PHE A 199 -6.27 -12.87 7.16
CA PHE A 199 -5.23 -12.45 6.24
C PHE A 199 -5.03 -13.46 5.10
N ASP A 200 -5.23 -14.75 5.36
CA ASP A 200 -5.24 -15.77 4.31
C ASP A 200 -6.41 -15.57 3.33
N LEU A 201 -7.61 -15.19 3.81
CA LEU A 201 -8.71 -14.77 2.93
C LEU A 201 -8.36 -13.56 2.06
N VAL A 202 -7.66 -12.57 2.62
CA VAL A 202 -7.18 -11.40 1.87
C VAL A 202 -6.18 -11.83 0.79
N LYS A 203 -5.23 -12.72 1.11
CA LYS A 203 -4.27 -13.25 0.14
C LYS A 203 -4.94 -14.03 -0.98
N GLU A 204 -5.89 -14.90 -0.64
CA GLU A 204 -6.64 -15.71 -1.60
C GLU A 204 -7.38 -14.81 -2.59
N ASP A 205 -8.12 -13.82 -2.10
CA ASP A 205 -8.86 -12.90 -2.98
C ASP A 205 -7.92 -12.04 -3.85
N LEU A 206 -6.77 -11.62 -3.31
CA LEU A 206 -5.73 -10.93 -4.09
C LEU A 206 -5.12 -11.82 -5.18
N ALA A 207 -4.86 -13.09 -4.89
CA ALA A 207 -4.34 -14.05 -5.86
C ALA A 207 -5.33 -14.28 -7.00
N GLU A 208 -6.63 -14.42 -6.69
CA GLU A 208 -7.69 -14.54 -7.69
C GLU A 208 -7.82 -13.29 -8.55
N ASN A 209 -7.58 -12.11 -7.97
CA ASN A 209 -7.77 -10.81 -8.63
C ASN A 209 -6.45 -10.14 -9.02
N ILE A 210 -5.37 -10.90 -9.15
CA ILE A 210 -4.01 -10.38 -9.33
C ILE A 210 -3.79 -9.58 -10.62
N ALA A 211 -4.71 -9.70 -11.59
CA ALA A 211 -4.69 -8.89 -12.82
C ALA A 211 -5.24 -7.47 -12.63
N LYS A 212 -5.92 -7.18 -11.50
CA LYS A 212 -6.53 -5.88 -11.22
C LYS A 212 -5.59 -5.05 -10.35
N THR A 213 -4.57 -4.45 -10.96
CA THR A 213 -3.51 -3.71 -10.24
C THR A 213 -4.06 -2.67 -9.27
N ASP A 214 -5.02 -1.82 -9.68
CA ASP A 214 -5.60 -0.81 -8.80
C ASP A 214 -6.28 -1.40 -7.56
N TYR A 215 -6.89 -2.58 -7.71
CA TYR A 215 -7.50 -3.29 -6.59
C TYR A 215 -6.44 -3.78 -5.62
N VAL A 216 -5.38 -4.42 -6.13
CA VAL A 216 -4.25 -4.90 -5.31
C VAL A 216 -3.61 -3.74 -4.55
N LEU A 217 -3.40 -2.59 -5.20
CA LEU A 217 -2.83 -1.39 -4.57
C LEU A 217 -3.72 -0.83 -3.46
N ARG A 218 -5.05 -0.78 -3.67
CA ARG A 218 -5.98 -0.34 -2.61
C ARG A 218 -5.93 -1.25 -1.39
N VAL A 219 -5.91 -2.57 -1.59
CA VAL A 219 -5.83 -3.53 -0.48
C VAL A 219 -4.45 -3.48 0.20
N HIS A 220 -3.37 -3.35 -0.57
CA HIS A 220 -2.03 -3.21 -0.03
C HIS A 220 -1.94 -2.01 0.90
N LYS A 221 -2.44 -0.84 0.48
CA LYS A 221 -2.47 0.37 1.32
C LYS A 221 -3.16 0.12 2.66
N ILE A 222 -4.34 -0.48 2.64
CA ILE A 222 -5.11 -0.81 3.86
C ILE A 222 -4.31 -1.73 4.78
N VAL A 223 -3.66 -2.75 4.22
CA VAL A 223 -2.86 -3.70 5.01
C VAL A 223 -1.58 -3.04 5.54
N HIS A 224 -0.97 -2.15 4.78
CA HIS A 224 0.21 -1.39 5.20
C HIS A 224 -0.12 -0.43 6.36
N ASP A 225 -1.32 0.16 6.36
CA ASP A 225 -1.83 1.01 7.44
C ASP A 225 -1.95 0.28 8.80
N LEU A 226 -2.00 -1.07 8.81
CA LEU A 226 -1.90 -1.88 10.03
C LEU A 226 -0.54 -1.72 10.74
N ARG A 227 0.50 -1.27 10.02
CA ARG A 227 1.89 -1.08 10.49
C ARG A 227 2.47 -2.32 11.15
N ASN A 228 2.15 -3.50 10.61
CA ASN A 228 2.66 -4.77 11.11
C ASN A 228 3.71 -5.38 10.16
N PRO A 229 4.99 -5.47 10.55
CA PRO A 229 6.06 -5.92 9.66
C PRO A 229 5.83 -7.32 9.05
N ARG A 230 5.29 -8.27 9.83
CA ARG A 230 5.04 -9.65 9.35
C ARG A 230 3.97 -9.69 8.27
N VAL A 231 2.92 -8.89 8.44
CA VAL A 231 1.81 -8.81 7.49
C VAL A 231 2.26 -8.06 6.23
N THR A 232 3.02 -6.97 6.40
CA THR A 232 3.62 -6.19 5.31
C THR A 232 4.55 -7.04 4.43
N GLU A 233 5.37 -7.90 5.03
CA GLU A 233 6.27 -8.83 4.32
C GLU A 233 5.49 -9.85 3.48
N GLN A 234 4.44 -10.45 4.04
CA GLN A 234 3.62 -11.38 3.30
C GLN A 234 2.84 -10.70 2.16
N MET A 235 2.44 -9.45 2.35
CA MET A 235 1.80 -8.63 1.30
C MET A 235 2.76 -8.27 0.16
N ALA A 236 4.07 -8.20 0.44
CA ALA A 236 5.08 -7.96 -0.59
C ALA A 236 5.05 -9.02 -1.69
N VAL A 237 4.76 -10.27 -1.35
CA VAL A 237 4.63 -11.37 -2.33
C VAL A 237 3.49 -11.12 -3.32
N ALA A 238 2.34 -10.66 -2.82
CA ALA A 238 1.19 -10.34 -3.67
C ALA A 238 1.47 -9.15 -4.59
N LEU A 239 2.10 -8.08 -4.06
CA LEU A 239 2.47 -6.91 -4.84
C LEU A 239 3.48 -7.25 -5.94
N LEU A 240 4.49 -8.08 -5.63
CA LEU A 240 5.45 -8.56 -6.61
C LEU A 240 4.78 -9.40 -7.71
N ALA A 241 3.87 -10.29 -7.32
CA ALA A 241 3.17 -11.15 -8.28
C ALA A 241 2.23 -10.34 -9.19
N ALA A 242 1.56 -9.31 -8.67
CA ALA A 242 0.75 -8.38 -9.46
C ALA A 242 1.63 -7.61 -10.47
N ALA A 243 2.75 -7.07 -10.00
CA ALA A 243 3.67 -6.34 -10.86
C ALA A 243 4.27 -7.22 -11.97
N ARG A 244 4.68 -8.44 -11.65
CA ARG A 244 5.20 -9.39 -12.65
C ARG A 244 4.16 -9.77 -13.71
N LYS A 245 2.88 -9.83 -13.33
CA LYS A 245 1.81 -10.16 -14.29
C LYS A 245 1.52 -9.02 -15.25
N GLY A 246 1.61 -7.78 -14.78
CA GLY A 246 1.43 -6.57 -15.60
C GLY A 246 2.69 -6.12 -16.34
N TYR A 247 3.85 -6.70 -16.03
CA TYR A 247 5.13 -6.29 -16.59
C TYR A 247 5.26 -6.65 -18.09
N PRO A 248 5.82 -5.74 -18.94
CA PRO A 248 6.34 -4.41 -18.61
C PRO A 248 5.31 -3.27 -18.69
N GLU A 249 4.19 -3.47 -19.38
CA GLU A 249 3.31 -2.39 -19.85
C GLU A 249 2.40 -1.78 -18.76
N SER A 250 2.21 -2.48 -17.63
CA SER A 250 1.32 -2.05 -16.55
C SER A 250 2.07 -1.67 -15.27
N ILE A 251 3.40 -1.47 -15.33
CA ILE A 251 4.15 -0.89 -14.21
C ILE A 251 3.89 0.61 -14.15
N THR A 252 3.25 1.08 -13.09
CA THR A 252 2.89 2.49 -12.88
C THR A 252 3.66 3.10 -11.70
N GLU A 253 3.77 4.43 -11.67
CA GLU A 253 4.40 5.16 -10.56
C GLU A 253 3.76 4.84 -9.21
N ILE A 254 2.43 4.74 -9.13
CA ILE A 254 1.71 4.39 -7.89
C ILE A 254 2.13 3.01 -7.38
N MET A 255 2.33 2.04 -8.29
CA MET A 255 2.80 0.72 -7.89
C MET A 255 4.25 0.75 -7.41
N VAL A 256 5.10 1.56 -8.04
CA VAL A 256 6.47 1.80 -7.58
C VAL A 256 6.45 2.37 -6.16
N GLU A 257 5.65 3.41 -5.90
CA GLU A 257 5.55 4.02 -4.57
C GLU A 257 5.09 3.03 -3.50
N ALA A 258 4.06 2.23 -3.79
CA ALA A 258 3.60 1.18 -2.88
C ALA A 258 4.70 0.14 -2.55
N MET A 259 5.54 -0.20 -3.53
CA MET A 259 6.68 -1.09 -3.33
C MET A 259 7.80 -0.47 -2.49
N ILE A 260 8.10 0.81 -2.71
CA ILE A 260 9.08 1.58 -1.93
C ILE A 260 8.62 1.72 -0.47
N GLU A 261 7.37 2.10 -0.25
CA GLU A 261 6.77 2.29 1.08
C GLU A 261 6.70 0.99 1.88
N ASN A 262 6.51 -0.15 1.20
CA ASN A 262 6.55 -1.46 1.84
C ASN A 262 7.96 -1.78 2.39
N GLY A 263 9.02 -1.32 1.71
CA GLY A 263 10.41 -1.49 2.16
C GLY A 263 10.93 -2.93 2.12
N ASN A 264 10.21 -3.87 1.50
CA ASN A 264 10.65 -5.25 1.39
C ASN A 264 11.81 -5.39 0.37
N HIS A 265 12.84 -6.14 0.76
CA HIS A 265 14.07 -6.28 -0.05
C HIS A 265 13.78 -6.84 -1.44
N THR A 266 12.86 -7.80 -1.58
CA THR A 266 12.54 -8.42 -2.88
C THR A 266 11.88 -7.42 -3.82
N LEU A 267 11.03 -6.54 -3.29
CA LEU A 267 10.39 -5.48 -4.06
C LEU A 267 11.42 -4.44 -4.53
N LEU A 268 12.30 -3.98 -3.64
CA LEU A 268 13.36 -3.03 -3.98
C LEU A 268 14.29 -3.59 -5.07
N LYS A 269 14.69 -4.86 -4.94
CA LYS A 269 15.51 -5.53 -5.96
C LYS A 269 14.80 -5.64 -7.31
N PHE A 270 13.49 -5.91 -7.31
CA PHE A 270 12.70 -5.92 -8.53
C PHE A 270 12.66 -4.54 -9.19
N LEU A 271 12.42 -3.47 -8.42
CA LEU A 271 12.42 -2.09 -8.90
C LEU A 271 13.75 -1.64 -9.50
N ILE A 272 14.87 -2.13 -8.96
CA ILE A 272 16.18 -1.87 -9.56
C ILE A 272 16.31 -2.64 -10.89
N GLU A 273 15.96 -3.93 -10.93
CA GLU A 273 16.11 -4.76 -12.13
C GLU A 273 15.26 -4.29 -13.32
N ILE A 274 14.07 -3.71 -13.10
CA ILE A 274 13.25 -3.20 -14.21
C ILE A 274 13.93 -2.06 -14.98
N GLY A 275 14.93 -1.39 -14.38
CA GLY A 275 15.77 -0.38 -15.03
C GLY A 275 16.47 -0.85 -16.32
N ARG A 276 16.50 -2.16 -16.56
CA ARG A 276 17.07 -2.80 -17.75
C ARG A 276 16.17 -2.75 -18.97
N ASP A 277 14.88 -2.43 -18.80
CA ASP A 277 13.85 -2.65 -19.81
C ASP A 277 13.19 -1.35 -20.26
N ARG A 278 13.60 -0.88 -21.45
CA ARG A 278 13.04 0.29 -22.13
C ARG A 278 11.56 0.23 -22.49
N ARG A 279 10.86 -0.90 -22.25
CA ARG A 279 9.42 -0.99 -22.48
C ARG A 279 8.62 -0.33 -21.35
N VAL A 280 9.23 -0.15 -20.17
CA VAL A 280 8.66 0.62 -19.07
C VAL A 280 8.91 2.11 -19.34
N GLU A 281 7.94 2.95 -19.02
CA GLU A 281 8.06 4.40 -19.19
C GLU A 281 9.26 4.96 -18.40
N TYR A 282 10.00 5.88 -19.03
CA TYR A 282 11.22 6.44 -18.47
C TYR A 282 11.01 7.10 -17.09
N SER A 283 9.93 7.87 -16.91
CA SER A 283 9.61 8.51 -15.62
C SER A 283 9.40 7.48 -14.50
N THR A 284 8.71 6.39 -14.81
CA THR A 284 8.48 5.28 -13.88
C THR A 284 9.80 4.58 -13.52
N LEU A 285 10.69 4.36 -14.49
CA LEU A 285 12.02 3.78 -14.24
C LEU A 285 12.92 4.69 -13.41
N GLU A 286 12.90 6.00 -13.70
CA GLU A 286 13.61 7.02 -12.96
C GLU A 286 13.20 7.04 -11.49
N LEU A 287 11.89 7.09 -11.24
CA LEU A 287 11.32 6.99 -9.90
C LEU A 287 11.74 5.69 -9.19
N ALA A 288 11.61 4.56 -9.89
CA ALA A 288 11.89 3.24 -9.35
C ALA A 288 13.36 3.08 -8.93
N ILE A 289 14.32 3.40 -9.80
CA ILE A 289 15.74 3.25 -9.50
C ILE A 289 16.15 4.15 -8.33
N ASP A 290 15.82 5.43 -8.38
CA ASP A 290 16.31 6.39 -7.39
C ASP A 290 15.72 6.10 -6.01
N LYS A 291 14.38 5.99 -5.92
CA LYS A 291 13.73 5.70 -4.63
C LYS A 291 14.12 4.31 -4.11
N ALA A 292 14.28 3.30 -4.97
CA ALA A 292 14.69 1.98 -4.51
C ALA A 292 16.12 1.96 -4.03
N ALA A 293 17.01 2.73 -4.66
CA ALA A 293 18.39 2.89 -4.20
C ALA A 293 18.42 3.61 -2.85
N ASP A 294 17.82 4.79 -2.73
CA ASP A 294 17.75 5.53 -1.46
C ASP A 294 17.23 4.64 -0.33
N ARG A 295 16.12 3.93 -0.58
CA ARG A 295 15.54 3.03 0.42
C ARG A 295 16.43 1.84 0.75
N SER A 296 17.17 1.32 -0.23
CA SER A 296 18.15 0.24 -0.02
C SER A 296 19.35 0.71 0.78
N PHE A 297 19.75 1.96 0.65
CA PHE A 297 20.80 2.57 1.46
C PHE A 297 20.38 2.66 2.93
N ASP A 298 19.16 3.14 3.20
CA ASP A 298 18.60 3.22 4.56
C ASP A 298 18.50 1.86 5.26
N LEU A 299 18.26 0.80 4.48
CA LEU A 299 18.11 -0.57 4.97
C LEU A 299 19.42 -1.38 4.96
N ASP A 300 20.56 -0.74 4.64
CA ASP A 300 21.88 -1.35 4.52
C ASP A 300 21.97 -2.55 3.55
N LEU A 301 21.26 -2.47 2.42
CA LEU A 301 21.20 -3.53 1.39
C LEU A 301 22.23 -3.36 0.28
N ARG A 302 23.33 -2.66 0.56
CA ARG A 302 24.32 -2.22 -0.44
C ARG A 302 24.95 -3.39 -1.19
N GLU A 303 25.38 -4.42 -0.46
CA GLU A 303 26.00 -5.62 -1.05
C GLU A 303 25.03 -6.40 -1.94
N GLU A 304 23.74 -6.40 -1.60
CA GLU A 304 22.72 -7.13 -2.35
C GLU A 304 22.25 -6.40 -3.61
N THR A 305 22.32 -5.07 -3.61
CA THR A 305 21.79 -4.19 -4.66
C THR A 305 22.84 -3.77 -5.68
N LEU A 306 24.11 -3.64 -5.27
CA LEU A 306 25.23 -3.30 -6.18
C LEU A 306 25.32 -4.23 -7.41
N PRO A 307 25.16 -5.58 -7.28
CA PRO A 307 25.13 -6.46 -8.45
C PRO A 307 23.97 -6.21 -9.40
N LEU A 308 22.86 -5.62 -8.93
CA LEU A 308 21.69 -5.29 -9.76
C LEU A 308 21.96 -4.07 -10.61
N PHE A 309 22.56 -3.02 -10.04
CA PHE A 309 22.99 -1.86 -10.82
C PHE A 309 24.01 -2.26 -11.90
N ARG A 310 24.96 -3.15 -11.58
CA ARG A 310 25.88 -3.70 -12.59
C ARG A 310 25.16 -4.44 -13.72
N ARG A 311 24.03 -5.11 -13.45
CA ARG A 311 23.21 -5.73 -14.50
C ARG A 311 22.50 -4.71 -15.38
N ILE A 312 22.12 -3.55 -14.82
CA ILE A 312 21.64 -2.41 -15.61
C ILE A 312 22.74 -1.89 -16.52
N LEU A 313 23.95 -1.67 -15.98
CA LEU A 313 25.11 -1.22 -16.76
C LEU A 313 25.41 -2.16 -17.94
N LYS A 314 25.23 -3.47 -17.76
CA LYS A 314 25.45 -4.49 -18.80
C LYS A 314 24.29 -4.61 -19.80
N SER A 315 23.16 -3.92 -19.60
CA SER A 315 21.95 -4.11 -20.40
C SER A 315 21.98 -3.27 -21.69
N PRO A 316 22.00 -3.88 -22.89
CA PRO A 316 21.86 -3.13 -24.15
C PRO A 316 20.43 -2.57 -24.35
N ASN A 317 19.46 -3.07 -23.57
CA ASN A 317 18.06 -2.68 -23.66
C ASN A 317 17.68 -1.54 -22.70
N ALA A 318 18.60 -1.11 -21.83
CA ALA A 318 18.34 0.01 -20.92
C ALA A 318 18.40 1.35 -21.67
N TYR A 319 17.68 2.35 -21.16
CA TYR A 319 17.89 3.74 -21.59
C TYR A 319 19.31 4.18 -21.19
N ALA A 320 19.99 4.99 -22.02
CA ALA A 320 21.29 5.58 -21.63
C ALA A 320 21.22 6.27 -20.26
N LYS A 321 20.18 7.07 -20.04
CA LYS A 321 19.90 7.72 -18.74
C LYS A 321 19.81 6.73 -17.56
N MET A 322 19.33 5.50 -17.78
CA MET A 322 19.33 4.45 -16.75
C MET A 322 20.74 3.89 -16.48
N ILE A 323 21.59 3.80 -17.51
CA ILE A 323 23.01 3.46 -17.35
C ILE A 323 23.70 4.50 -16.45
N PHE A 324 23.49 5.80 -16.71
CA PHE A 324 24.05 6.87 -15.89
C PHE A 324 23.56 6.80 -14.43
N ARG A 325 22.26 6.56 -14.21
CA ARG A 325 21.70 6.40 -12.85
C ARG A 325 22.25 5.16 -12.14
N ALA A 326 22.34 4.03 -12.82
CA ALA A 326 22.94 2.82 -12.27
C ALA A 326 24.43 3.02 -11.94
N LEU A 327 25.14 3.83 -12.73
CA LEU A 327 26.54 4.16 -12.48
C LEU A 327 26.69 5.03 -11.22
N ARG A 328 25.85 6.05 -11.07
CA ARG A 328 25.74 6.85 -9.83
C ARG A 328 25.53 5.95 -8.62
N TRP A 329 24.50 5.11 -8.63
CA TRP A 329 24.19 4.27 -7.46
C TRP A 329 25.25 3.21 -7.19
N SER A 330 25.87 2.65 -8.24
CA SER A 330 27.03 1.77 -8.08
C SER A 330 28.21 2.49 -7.41
N TRP A 331 28.39 3.78 -7.68
CA TRP A 331 29.42 4.60 -7.04
C TRP A 331 29.12 4.93 -5.58
N GLU A 332 27.86 5.22 -5.26
CA GLU A 332 27.44 5.52 -3.88
C GLU A 332 27.55 4.28 -3.00
N PHE A 333 27.16 3.11 -3.50
CA PHE A 333 27.17 1.87 -2.74
C PHE A 333 28.53 1.18 -2.74
N GLY A 334 29.30 1.35 -3.81
CA GLY A 334 30.57 0.69 -4.01
C GLY A 334 31.72 1.27 -3.17
N THR A 335 32.68 0.40 -2.91
CA THR A 335 34.02 0.76 -2.43
C THR A 335 34.91 1.20 -3.59
N LYS A 336 36.16 1.59 -3.28
CA LYS A 336 37.16 1.90 -4.32
C LYS A 336 37.43 0.70 -5.25
N ASP A 337 37.28 -0.54 -4.76
CA ASP A 337 37.60 -1.75 -5.52
C ASP A 337 36.45 -2.10 -6.48
N ASP A 338 35.23 -1.73 -6.09
CA ASP A 338 34.02 -1.87 -6.92
C ASP A 338 34.02 -0.93 -8.13
N LEU A 339 34.81 0.14 -8.11
CA LEU A 339 34.90 1.14 -9.17
C LEU A 339 35.33 0.50 -10.49
N THR A 340 36.42 -0.25 -10.47
CA THR A 340 36.99 -0.89 -11.65
C THR A 340 35.96 -1.80 -12.31
N GLU A 341 35.29 -2.65 -11.52
CA GLU A 341 34.29 -3.58 -12.02
C GLU A 341 33.04 -2.84 -12.54
N THR A 342 32.62 -1.79 -11.85
CA THR A 342 31.47 -0.96 -12.21
C THR A 342 31.67 -0.29 -13.57
N LEU A 343 32.81 0.36 -13.79
CA LEU A 343 33.11 1.01 -15.06
C LEU A 343 33.24 0.00 -16.21
N LYS A 344 33.89 -1.14 -15.96
CA LYS A 344 34.00 -2.24 -16.95
C LYS A 344 32.65 -2.90 -17.26
N SER A 345 31.65 -2.74 -16.40
CA SER A 345 30.32 -3.34 -16.60
C SER A 345 29.44 -2.54 -17.58
N ILE A 346 29.84 -1.32 -17.96
CA ILE A 346 29.08 -0.52 -18.91
C ILE A 346 29.12 -1.19 -20.29
N THR A 347 27.96 -1.62 -20.79
CA THR A 347 27.85 -2.24 -22.10
C THR A 347 28.29 -1.26 -23.21
N PRO A 348 29.04 -1.69 -24.23
CA PRO A 348 29.34 -0.83 -25.37
C PRO A 348 28.10 -0.53 -26.22
N ASP A 349 27.03 -1.30 -26.05
CA ASP A 349 25.88 -1.31 -26.94
C ASP A 349 24.68 -0.48 -26.45
N PHE A 350 24.81 0.30 -25.36
CA PHE A 350 23.70 1.13 -24.90
C PHE A 350 23.46 2.28 -25.88
N ARG A 351 22.19 2.60 -26.13
CA ARG A 351 21.80 3.68 -27.04
C ARG A 351 22.11 5.03 -26.42
N ALA A 352 23.27 5.60 -26.75
CA ALA A 352 23.64 6.97 -26.38
C ALA A 352 22.59 8.00 -26.87
N PRO A 353 22.42 9.14 -26.18
CA PRO A 353 21.54 10.21 -26.64
C PRO A 353 21.93 10.68 -28.05
N VAL A 354 20.94 11.18 -28.80
CA VAL A 354 21.11 11.62 -30.20
C VAL A 354 22.19 12.72 -30.32
N SER A 355 22.34 13.56 -29.29
CA SER A 355 23.43 14.53 -29.16
C SER A 355 24.52 13.98 -28.22
N GLY A 356 25.79 14.04 -28.61
CA GLY A 356 26.87 13.75 -27.64
C GLY A 356 27.31 14.96 -26.84
N THR A 357 26.73 16.14 -27.07
CA THR A 357 26.82 17.25 -26.11
C THR A 357 26.13 16.86 -24.80
N ASP A 358 25.00 16.16 -24.87
CA ASP A 358 24.30 15.66 -23.67
C ASP A 358 25.10 14.56 -22.99
N MET A 359 25.65 13.61 -23.77
CA MET A 359 26.51 12.56 -23.24
C MET A 359 27.78 13.11 -22.55
N LYS A 360 28.41 14.14 -23.14
CA LYS A 360 29.58 14.82 -22.54
C LYS A 360 29.22 15.39 -21.17
N LYS A 361 28.15 16.19 -21.12
CA LYS A 361 27.67 16.82 -19.88
C LYS A 361 27.32 15.77 -18.82
N GLU A 362 26.69 14.66 -19.20
CA GLU A 362 26.36 13.58 -18.27
C GLU A 362 27.61 12.92 -17.67
N VAL A 363 28.64 12.63 -18.49
CA VAL A 363 29.91 12.07 -18.00
C VAL A 363 30.67 13.07 -17.12
N GLU A 364 30.73 14.34 -17.51
CA GLU A 364 31.38 15.40 -16.72
C GLU A 364 30.67 15.61 -15.39
N ASN A 365 29.34 15.70 -15.40
CA ASN A 365 28.52 15.79 -14.20
C ASN A 365 28.75 14.58 -13.29
N PHE A 366 28.86 13.37 -13.85
CA PHE A 366 29.17 12.20 -13.03
C PHE A 366 30.50 12.35 -12.29
N CYS A 367 31.55 12.81 -12.99
CA CYS A 367 32.86 12.99 -12.40
C CYS A 367 32.87 14.09 -11.32
N VAL A 368 32.27 15.24 -11.58
CA VAL A 368 32.25 16.38 -10.65
C VAL A 368 31.31 16.13 -9.47
N GLN A 369 30.10 15.65 -9.72
CA GLN A 369 29.10 15.53 -8.65
C GLN A 369 29.33 14.31 -7.75
N PHE A 370 29.74 13.17 -8.32
CA PHE A 370 29.82 11.92 -7.56
C PHE A 370 31.27 11.49 -7.28
N VAL A 371 32.15 11.56 -8.28
CA VAL A 371 33.53 11.08 -8.12
C VAL A 371 34.40 12.03 -7.29
N GLU A 372 34.20 13.34 -7.42
CA GLU A 372 34.98 14.37 -6.72
C GLU A 372 35.00 14.17 -5.20
N THR A 373 33.87 13.77 -4.63
CA THR A 373 33.71 13.54 -3.17
C THR A 373 34.67 12.47 -2.62
N LYS A 374 35.14 11.55 -3.48
CA LYS A 374 36.08 10.47 -3.13
C LYS A 374 37.40 10.59 -3.90
N LYS A 375 37.73 11.75 -4.49
CA LYS A 375 38.86 11.92 -5.44
C LYS A 375 40.19 11.35 -4.93
N ASP A 376 40.58 11.67 -3.71
CA ASP A 376 41.88 11.24 -3.18
C ASP A 376 41.99 9.71 -3.03
N LYS A 377 40.86 9.03 -2.80
CA LYS A 377 40.80 7.57 -2.63
C LYS A 377 40.80 6.81 -3.96
N VAL A 378 40.38 7.46 -5.04
CA VAL A 378 40.13 6.82 -6.35
C VAL A 378 41.12 7.25 -7.43
N ARG A 379 41.97 8.26 -7.17
CA ARG A 379 43.01 8.72 -8.10
C ARG A 379 43.88 7.59 -8.65
N THR A 380 44.46 6.77 -7.78
CA THR A 380 45.32 5.64 -8.18
C THR A 380 44.54 4.60 -8.99
N THR A 381 43.34 4.24 -8.52
CA THR A 381 42.45 3.28 -9.19
C THR A 381 42.11 3.72 -10.62
N LEU A 382 41.77 5.00 -10.83
CA LEU A 382 41.48 5.53 -12.17
C LEU A 382 42.71 5.50 -13.09
N LEU A 383 43.89 5.84 -12.57
CA LEU A 383 45.14 5.82 -13.33
C LEU A 383 45.57 4.38 -13.71
N GLU A 384 45.32 3.40 -12.84
CA GLU A 384 45.58 1.98 -13.10
C GLU A 384 44.57 1.41 -14.09
N LEU A 385 43.28 1.65 -13.87
CA LEU A 385 42.20 1.23 -14.77
C LEU A 385 42.44 1.73 -16.19
N LEU A 386 42.89 2.98 -16.37
CA LEU A 386 43.18 3.51 -17.69
C LEU A 386 44.28 2.71 -18.42
N ARG A 387 45.29 2.21 -17.70
CA ARG A 387 46.35 1.38 -18.28
C ARG A 387 45.81 0.01 -18.67
N GLU A 388 44.93 -0.56 -17.87
CA GLU A 388 44.30 -1.86 -18.15
C GLU A 388 43.37 -1.80 -19.37
N LEU A 389 42.60 -0.72 -19.50
CA LEU A 389 41.62 -0.54 -20.58
C LEU A 389 42.26 -0.23 -21.94
N LYS A 390 43.58 -0.01 -21.98
CA LYS A 390 44.35 0.38 -23.16
C LYS A 390 44.14 -0.55 -24.35
N ASP A 391 44.15 -1.86 -24.10
CA ASP A 391 44.15 -2.89 -25.15
C ASP A 391 42.79 -3.60 -25.30
N GLN A 392 41.73 -3.05 -24.69
CA GLN A 392 40.38 -3.66 -24.61
C GLN A 392 39.33 -2.82 -25.37
N PRO A 393 39.34 -2.80 -26.72
CA PRO A 393 38.54 -1.87 -27.52
C PRO A 393 37.03 -1.89 -27.21
N GLU A 394 36.49 -3.05 -26.86
CA GLU A 394 35.12 -3.29 -26.44
C GLU A 394 34.72 -2.53 -25.17
N LEU A 395 35.67 -2.10 -24.32
CA LEU A 395 35.43 -1.32 -23.11
C LEU A 395 35.59 0.19 -23.32
N TRP A 396 35.19 0.68 -24.49
CA TRP A 396 35.23 2.11 -24.81
C TRP A 396 34.44 3.00 -23.83
N PRO A 397 33.28 2.59 -23.27
CA PRO A 397 32.58 3.44 -22.31
C PRO A 397 33.39 3.58 -21.01
N ALA A 398 33.93 2.48 -20.49
CA ALA A 398 34.78 2.49 -19.31
C ALA A 398 35.96 3.46 -19.48
N ARG A 399 36.60 3.45 -20.67
CA ARG A 399 37.68 4.39 -21.00
C ARG A 399 37.21 5.83 -20.97
N LEU A 400 36.08 6.13 -21.61
CA LEU A 400 35.52 7.48 -21.68
C LEU A 400 35.31 8.08 -20.28
N TYR A 401 34.62 7.35 -19.40
CA TYR A 401 34.39 7.81 -18.02
C TYR A 401 35.70 7.97 -17.24
N THR A 402 36.60 6.99 -17.34
CA THR A 402 37.89 7.02 -16.64
C THR A 402 38.72 8.25 -17.06
N LEU A 403 38.84 8.49 -18.36
CA LEU A 403 39.60 9.62 -18.92
C LEU A 403 38.96 10.96 -18.55
N SER A 404 37.64 11.06 -18.65
CA SER A 404 36.91 12.28 -18.31
C SER A 404 37.07 12.63 -16.83
N CYS A 405 37.01 11.64 -15.93
CA CYS A 405 37.20 11.90 -14.51
C CYS A 405 38.65 12.26 -14.17
N ILE A 406 39.65 11.66 -14.85
CA ILE A 406 41.05 12.07 -14.67
C ILE A 406 41.24 13.52 -15.11
N ASN A 407 40.65 13.90 -16.25
CA ASN A 407 40.74 15.26 -16.77
C ASN A 407 40.11 16.29 -15.83
N GLN A 408 38.86 16.03 -15.38
CA GLN A 408 38.11 16.96 -14.55
C GLN A 408 38.69 17.07 -13.13
N LEU A 409 39.19 15.97 -12.56
CA LEU A 409 39.57 15.92 -11.14
C LEU A 409 41.09 16.02 -10.90
N TYR A 410 41.92 15.64 -11.88
CA TYR A 410 43.39 15.60 -11.75
C TYR A 410 44.08 16.28 -12.95
N PRO A 411 43.92 17.61 -13.11
CA PRO A 411 44.49 18.34 -14.24
C PRO A 411 46.03 18.26 -14.31
N ASP A 412 46.73 17.93 -13.22
CA ASP A 412 48.19 17.73 -13.22
C ASP A 412 48.62 16.37 -13.79
N ASP A 413 47.76 15.36 -13.67
CA ASP A 413 48.04 14.01 -14.17
C ASP A 413 47.62 13.87 -15.62
N PHE A 414 46.56 14.59 -16.03
CA PHE A 414 46.01 14.47 -17.37
C PHE A 414 47.05 14.76 -18.48
N PRO A 415 47.87 15.83 -18.43
CA PRO A 415 48.94 16.04 -19.39
C PRO A 415 49.98 14.92 -19.39
N LYS A 416 50.26 14.27 -18.24
CA LYS A 416 51.23 13.16 -18.16
C LYS A 416 50.66 11.89 -18.78
N VAL A 417 49.37 11.64 -18.57
CA VAL A 417 48.59 10.58 -19.23
C VAL A 417 48.61 10.78 -20.74
N MET A 418 48.38 12.00 -21.22
CA MET A 418 48.38 12.34 -22.64
C MET A 418 49.78 12.40 -23.27
N LYS A 419 50.82 12.84 -22.52
CA LYS A 419 52.23 12.92 -22.97
C LYS A 419 52.93 11.56 -23.07
N ARG A 420 52.52 10.54 -22.31
CA ARG A 420 53.13 9.18 -22.33
C ARG A 420 52.89 8.37 -23.61
N GLY A 421 52.50 9.01 -24.70
CA GLY A 421 52.65 8.50 -26.06
C GLY A 421 51.38 8.71 -26.87
N GLY A 422 51.51 9.04 -28.15
CA GLY A 422 50.40 9.19 -29.10
C GLY A 422 49.43 8.00 -29.20
N LEU A 423 49.60 6.94 -28.40
CA LEU A 423 48.65 5.87 -28.07
C LEU A 423 47.31 6.40 -27.55
N TYR A 424 47.27 7.25 -26.51
CA TYR A 424 45.98 7.72 -25.96
C TYR A 424 45.21 8.66 -26.91
N LYS A 425 45.94 9.45 -27.70
CA LYS A 425 45.38 10.23 -28.82
C LYS A 425 44.78 9.33 -29.92
N ARG A 426 45.40 8.18 -30.22
CA ARG A 426 44.84 7.19 -31.16
C ARG A 426 43.59 6.50 -30.61
N PHE A 427 43.52 6.24 -29.30
CA PHE A 427 42.34 5.64 -28.68
C PHE A 427 41.15 6.58 -28.73
N TYR A 428 41.33 7.86 -28.41
CA TYR A 428 40.28 8.86 -28.58
C TYR A 428 39.75 8.93 -30.02
N LYS A 429 40.64 8.89 -31.03
CA LYS A 429 40.23 8.80 -32.44
C LYS A 429 39.52 7.50 -32.81
N ARG A 430 39.84 6.39 -32.14
CA ARG A 430 39.19 5.09 -32.35
C ARG A 430 37.80 5.07 -31.72
N ASP A 431 37.69 5.52 -30.47
CA ASP A 431 36.43 5.60 -29.73
C ASP A 431 35.52 6.69 -30.32
N GLN A 432 36.09 7.77 -30.86
CA GLN A 432 35.39 8.77 -31.68
C GLN A 432 34.65 8.11 -32.85
N LYS A 433 35.28 7.17 -33.57
CA LYS A 433 34.61 6.47 -34.67
C LYS A 433 33.45 5.64 -34.16
N SER A 434 33.63 4.90 -33.06
CA SER A 434 32.57 4.13 -32.42
C SER A 434 31.42 5.04 -32.00
N ILE A 435 31.68 6.17 -31.33
CA ILE A 435 30.64 7.09 -30.87
C ILE A 435 29.96 7.83 -32.04
N SER A 436 30.71 8.16 -33.10
CA SER A 436 30.16 8.79 -34.31
C SER A 436 29.27 7.85 -35.13
N ALA A 437 29.57 6.54 -35.14
CA ALA A 437 28.78 5.54 -35.85
C ALA A 437 27.40 5.29 -35.20
N TRP A 438 27.17 5.83 -34.01
CA TRP A 438 25.95 5.67 -33.22
C TRP A 438 25.02 6.89 -33.29
N ARG A 439 25.28 7.85 -34.19
CA ARG A 439 24.49 9.08 -34.37
C ARG A 439 23.71 9.15 -35.66
N SER A 440 22.54 9.81 -35.60
CA SER A 440 21.84 10.36 -36.77
C SER A 440 22.19 11.81 -37.08
N ASP A 441 22.74 12.59 -36.15
CA ASP A 441 22.99 14.02 -36.37
C ASP A 441 24.36 14.40 -35.78
N GLY A 442 25.30 14.85 -36.63
CA GLY A 442 26.56 15.47 -36.16
C GLY A 442 26.21 16.59 -35.17
N ASP A 443 26.69 16.54 -33.92
CA ASP A 443 27.77 17.45 -33.49
C ASP A 443 28.33 17.10 -32.09
N VAL A 444 29.62 17.34 -31.87
CA VAL A 444 30.49 16.99 -30.72
C VAL A 444 30.91 15.53 -30.61
N THR A 445 31.83 15.10 -31.47
CA THR A 445 32.47 13.79 -31.32
C THR A 445 33.45 13.75 -30.13
N LEU A 446 33.79 12.54 -29.63
CA LEU A 446 34.87 12.38 -28.64
C LEU A 446 36.19 13.04 -29.11
N GLY A 447 36.40 13.11 -30.43
CA GLY A 447 37.54 13.80 -31.03
C GLY A 447 37.54 15.30 -30.78
N GLU A 448 36.39 15.97 -30.92
CA GLU A 448 36.23 17.40 -30.60
C GLU A 448 36.44 17.68 -29.11
N ILE A 449 36.02 16.76 -28.25
CA ILE A 449 36.33 16.78 -26.80
C ILE A 449 37.84 16.71 -26.58
N THR A 450 38.55 15.77 -27.21
CA THR A 450 40.03 15.75 -27.14
C THR A 450 40.70 16.97 -27.74
N ASP A 451 40.18 17.53 -28.84
CA ASP A 451 40.79 18.69 -29.49
C ASP A 451 40.55 19.98 -28.69
N GLU A 452 39.38 20.17 -28.06
CA GLU A 452 39.14 21.20 -27.03
C GLU A 452 40.09 21.01 -25.83
N PHE A 453 40.22 19.79 -25.31
CA PHE A 453 41.05 19.53 -24.13
C PHE A 453 42.57 19.59 -24.40
N MET A 454 42.99 19.24 -25.62
CA MET A 454 44.40 19.29 -26.02
C MET A 454 44.81 20.66 -26.57
N ASN A 455 43.84 21.47 -27.03
CA ASN A 455 44.05 22.84 -27.47
C ASN A 455 42.97 23.77 -26.87
N PRO A 456 43.00 24.06 -25.56
CA PRO A 456 41.99 24.89 -24.88
C PRO A 456 41.97 26.36 -25.33
N MET A 457 42.80 26.74 -26.31
CA MET A 457 42.89 28.09 -26.88
C MET A 457 42.50 28.14 -28.38
N ARG A 458 41.77 27.14 -28.89
CA ARG A 458 41.17 27.20 -30.22
C ARG A 458 39.74 27.66 -30.18
#